data_AF-A0A848TRG0-F1
#
_entry.id   AF-A0A848TRG0-F1
#
_cell.length_a   1.000
_cell.length_b   1.000
_cell.length_c   1.000
_cell.angle_alpha   90.00
_cell.angle_beta   90.00
_cell.angle_gamma   90.00
#
_symmetry.space_group_name_H-M   'P 1'
#
loop_
_entity.id
_entity.type
_entity.pdbx_description
1 polymer ?
#
loop_
_entity_poly.entity_id
_entity_poly.type
_entity_poly.pdbx_seq_one_letter_code
_entity_poly.pdbx_strand_id
1 'polypeptide(L)'
;MSILNRVVGPEVGGTEYLAFDVINARMTVLDGGTNPSSDKIIDIVATTGMTAKPWDAKDASADQAAHLKKQKLFTMLSGGFWAAGFVYHLIETGIAGAIGLFSGHGEAAMPMVEVALFGGAILFGVWLVAPKAWSSARRFSPDMNLLMVVAVAGAIGLGEFFEAATVAFFFSLSLYLESWSVGRARNAVSALLDLAPPTARVLYDDGSEADVPAAA
;
A
#
# COMPACT_ATOMS: atom_id res chain seq x y z
N MET A 1 -3.79 -11.29 6.27
CA MET A 1 -4.82 -12.34 6.28
C MET A 1 -5.55 -12.46 7.61
N SER A 2 -4.84 -12.51 8.75
CA SER A 2 -5.47 -12.70 10.08
C SER A 2 -6.58 -11.69 10.40
N ILE A 3 -6.46 -10.44 9.92
CA ILE A 3 -7.49 -9.41 10.11
C ILE A 3 -8.77 -9.73 9.33
N LEU A 4 -8.67 -10.01 8.03
CA LEU A 4 -9.84 -10.35 7.19
C LEU A 4 -10.49 -11.65 7.64
N ASN A 5 -9.71 -12.64 8.06
CA ASN A 5 -10.25 -13.87 8.67
C ASN A 5 -11.08 -13.56 9.92
N ARG A 6 -10.62 -12.62 10.76
CA ARG A 6 -11.33 -12.25 12.00
C ARG A 6 -12.62 -11.47 11.73
N VAL A 7 -12.65 -10.60 10.73
CA VAL A 7 -13.82 -9.74 10.46
C VAL A 7 -14.82 -10.33 9.47
N VAL A 8 -14.35 -11.00 8.41
CA VAL A 8 -15.21 -11.58 7.36
C VAL A 8 -15.53 -13.04 7.64
N GLY A 9 -14.61 -13.80 8.25
CA GLY A 9 -14.80 -15.23 8.54
C GLY A 9 -16.11 -15.56 9.25
N PRO A 10 -16.49 -14.85 10.33
CA PRO A 10 -17.77 -15.08 11.02
C PRO A 10 -19.00 -14.86 10.15
N GLU A 11 -18.92 -14.02 9.12
CA GLU A 11 -20.06 -13.62 8.27
C GLU A 11 -20.28 -14.55 7.09
N VAL A 12 -19.21 -15.24 6.66
CA VAL A 12 -19.26 -16.26 5.61
C VAL A 12 -19.38 -17.69 6.17
N GLY A 13 -19.53 -17.83 7.49
CA GLY A 13 -19.77 -19.11 8.16
C GLY A 13 -18.50 -19.85 8.58
N GLY A 14 -17.33 -19.22 8.50
CA GLY A 14 -16.04 -19.81 8.87
C GLY A 14 -14.88 -19.24 8.06
N THR A 15 -13.65 -19.38 8.55
CA THR A 15 -12.44 -18.94 7.82
C THR A 15 -12.07 -19.89 6.67
N GLU A 16 -12.58 -21.11 6.70
CA GLU A 16 -12.44 -22.15 5.68
C GLU A 16 -13.16 -21.77 4.37
N TYR A 17 -14.15 -20.88 4.43
CA TYR A 17 -14.86 -20.36 3.25
C TYR A 17 -14.19 -19.10 2.67
N LEU A 18 -12.97 -18.78 3.09
CA LEU A 18 -12.19 -17.66 2.58
C LEU A 18 -10.88 -18.14 1.97
N ALA A 19 -10.68 -17.86 0.68
CA ALA A 19 -9.40 -18.04 0.01
C ALA A 19 -8.76 -16.67 -0.26
N PHE A 20 -7.45 -16.55 0.01
CA PHE A 20 -6.70 -15.31 -0.21
C PHE A 20 -5.61 -15.52 -1.24
N ASP A 21 -5.64 -14.69 -2.27
CA ASP A 21 -4.55 -14.52 -3.22
C ASP A 21 -3.86 -13.19 -2.89
N VAL A 22 -2.83 -13.28 -2.03
CA VAL A 22 -2.08 -12.11 -1.56
C VAL A 22 -1.41 -11.38 -2.71
N ILE A 23 -0.93 -12.14 -3.69
CA ILE A 23 -0.18 -11.61 -4.82
C ILE A 23 -1.07 -10.70 -5.66
N ASN A 24 -2.33 -11.09 -5.85
CA ASN A 24 -3.30 -10.30 -6.60
C ASN A 24 -4.19 -9.41 -5.72
N ALA A 25 -3.94 -9.36 -4.40
CA ALA A 25 -4.78 -8.68 -3.44
C ALA A 25 -6.28 -9.06 -3.56
N ARG A 26 -6.55 -10.34 -3.84
CA ARG A 26 -7.91 -10.88 -3.98
C ARG A 26 -8.29 -11.73 -2.78
N MET A 27 -9.55 -11.61 -2.41
CA MET A 27 -10.20 -12.48 -1.44
C MET A 27 -11.40 -13.12 -2.16
N THR A 28 -11.46 -14.44 -2.18
CA THR A 28 -12.55 -15.22 -2.75
C THR A 28 -13.36 -15.81 -1.60
N VAL A 29 -14.67 -15.60 -1.64
CA VAL A 29 -15.61 -16.32 -0.77
C VAL A 29 -15.99 -17.61 -1.47
N LEU A 30 -15.73 -18.74 -0.83
CA LEU A 30 -16.00 -20.07 -1.37
C LEU A 30 -17.45 -20.47 -1.11
N ASP A 31 -17.99 -21.32 -1.99
CA ASP A 31 -19.32 -21.89 -1.82
C ASP A 31 -19.37 -22.85 -0.62
N GLY A 32 -20.56 -22.99 0.00
CA GLY A 32 -20.82 -23.93 1.09
C GLY A 32 -20.94 -23.32 2.49
N GLY A 33 -20.67 -22.01 2.64
CA GLY A 33 -20.93 -21.24 3.86
C GLY A 33 -22.17 -20.34 3.76
N THR A 34 -22.24 -19.30 4.59
CA THR A 34 -23.20 -18.20 4.38
C THR A 34 -22.70 -17.30 3.25
N ASN A 35 -23.60 -16.88 2.36
CA ASN A 35 -23.26 -16.00 1.24
C ASN A 35 -23.85 -14.59 1.46
N PRO A 36 -23.22 -13.75 2.29
CA PRO A 36 -23.66 -12.37 2.50
C PRO A 36 -23.54 -11.55 1.21
N SER A 37 -24.35 -10.49 1.08
CA SER A 37 -24.27 -9.61 -0.08
C SER A 37 -22.89 -8.95 -0.21
N SER A 38 -22.47 -8.69 -1.45
CA SER A 38 -21.20 -8.01 -1.73
C SER A 38 -21.05 -6.70 -0.96
N ASP A 39 -22.13 -5.92 -0.86
CA ASP A 39 -22.12 -4.65 -0.12
C ASP A 39 -21.81 -4.84 1.36
N LYS A 40 -22.39 -5.87 2.00
CA LYS A 40 -22.11 -6.19 3.39
C LYS A 40 -20.65 -6.58 3.59
N ILE A 41 -20.07 -7.36 2.66
CA ILE A 41 -18.64 -7.70 2.71
C ILE A 41 -17.78 -6.43 2.57
N ILE A 42 -18.12 -5.55 1.64
CA ILE A 42 -17.39 -4.29 1.41
C ILE A 42 -17.43 -3.41 2.66
N ASP A 43 -18.59 -3.26 3.30
CA ASP A 43 -18.73 -2.47 4.54
C ASP A 43 -17.87 -3.05 5.67
N ILE A 44 -17.88 -4.38 5.82
CA ILE A 44 -17.08 -5.05 6.85
C ILE A 44 -15.59 -4.90 6.58
N VAL A 45 -15.15 -5.02 5.33
CA VAL A 45 -13.76 -4.74 4.97
C VAL A 45 -13.41 -3.28 5.22
N ALA A 46 -14.31 -2.34 4.93
CA ALA A 46 -14.10 -0.90 5.15
C ALA A 46 -13.81 -0.58 6.62
N THR A 47 -14.42 -1.32 7.56
CA THR A 47 -14.11 -1.14 8.98
C THR A 47 -12.62 -1.30 9.27
N THR A 48 -11.90 -2.13 8.50
CA THR A 48 -10.48 -2.44 8.71
C THR A 48 -9.52 -1.40 8.14
N GLY A 49 -10.03 -0.32 7.55
CA GLY A 49 -9.20 0.69 6.88
C GLY A 49 -8.72 0.23 5.49
N MET A 50 -9.25 -0.89 4.99
CA MET A 50 -9.07 -1.37 3.62
C MET A 50 -10.24 -0.93 2.75
N THR A 51 -10.02 -0.85 1.45
CA THR A 51 -11.08 -0.63 0.46
C THR A 51 -11.22 -1.91 -0.36
N ALA A 52 -12.45 -2.41 -0.48
CA ALA A 52 -12.76 -3.56 -1.30
C ALA A 52 -13.75 -3.17 -2.40
N LYS A 53 -13.71 -3.91 -3.49
CA LYS A 53 -14.71 -3.88 -4.55
C LYS A 53 -14.90 -5.27 -5.14
N PRO A 54 -16.04 -5.54 -5.77
CA PRO A 54 -16.23 -6.80 -6.50
C PRO A 54 -15.15 -6.93 -7.57
N TRP A 55 -14.61 -8.14 -7.70
CA TRP A 55 -13.57 -8.42 -8.69
C TRP A 55 -14.17 -8.50 -10.08
N ASP A 56 -13.63 -7.72 -11.02
CA ASP A 56 -13.85 -7.87 -12.46
C ASP A 56 -12.50 -8.05 -13.16
N ALA A 57 -12.35 -9.14 -13.91
CA ALA A 57 -11.12 -9.45 -14.63
C ALA A 57 -10.78 -8.41 -15.71
N LYS A 58 -11.78 -7.71 -16.27
CA LYS A 58 -11.58 -6.71 -17.32
C LYS A 58 -10.91 -5.44 -16.77
N ASP A 59 -11.34 -5.01 -15.60
CA ASP A 59 -10.91 -3.73 -15.00
C ASP A 59 -9.72 -3.88 -14.04
N ALA A 60 -9.44 -5.10 -13.57
CA ALA A 60 -8.40 -5.40 -12.60
C ALA A 60 -7.02 -4.78 -12.92
N SER A 61 -6.60 -4.81 -14.19
CA SER A 61 -5.31 -4.25 -14.62
C SER A 61 -5.31 -2.72 -14.55
N ALA A 62 -6.38 -2.08 -15.00
CA ALA A 62 -6.56 -0.63 -14.97
C ALA A 62 -6.64 -0.12 -13.53
N ASP A 63 -7.33 -0.85 -12.66
CA ASP A 63 -7.48 -0.53 -11.26
C ASP A 63 -6.17 -0.55 -10.50
N GLN A 64 -5.38 -1.59 -10.69
CA GLN A 64 -4.07 -1.70 -10.08
C GLN A 64 -3.13 -0.59 -10.57
N ALA A 65 -3.16 -0.28 -11.87
CA ALA A 65 -2.39 0.82 -12.43
C ALA A 65 -2.83 2.18 -11.84
N ALA A 66 -4.13 2.39 -11.63
CA ALA A 66 -4.66 3.59 -11.01
C ALA A 66 -4.22 3.73 -9.54
N HIS A 67 -4.26 2.62 -8.77
CA HIS A 67 -3.76 2.59 -7.39
C HIS A 67 -2.26 2.92 -7.31
N LEU A 68 -1.43 2.31 -8.15
CA LEU A 68 0.01 2.61 -8.22
C LEU A 68 0.26 4.05 -8.67
N LYS A 69 -0.50 4.58 -9.63
CA LYS A 69 -0.40 5.97 -10.09
C LYS A 69 -0.73 6.95 -8.96
N LYS A 70 -1.77 6.67 -8.17
CA LYS A 70 -2.13 7.47 -6.99
C LYS A 70 -1.02 7.44 -5.95
N GLN A 71 -0.52 6.26 -5.57
CA GLN A 71 0.59 6.14 -4.62
C GLN A 71 1.84 6.88 -5.10
N LYS A 72 2.20 6.72 -6.37
CA LYS A 72 3.32 7.43 -7.00
C LYS A 72 3.14 8.94 -6.92
N LEU A 73 1.94 9.45 -7.24
CA LEU A 73 1.66 10.88 -7.21
C LEU A 73 1.82 11.46 -5.81
N PHE A 74 1.19 10.87 -4.79
CA PHE A 74 1.30 11.34 -3.40
C PHE A 74 2.73 11.25 -2.87
N THR A 75 3.45 10.17 -3.21
CA THR A 75 4.87 10.01 -2.84
C THR A 75 5.74 11.09 -3.50
N MET A 76 5.53 11.36 -4.79
CA MET A 76 6.26 12.41 -5.52
C MET A 76 5.93 13.80 -4.99
N LEU A 77 4.68 14.08 -4.65
CA LEU A 77 4.29 15.33 -4.01
C LEU A 77 4.96 15.47 -2.64
N SER A 78 4.88 14.44 -1.79
CA SER A 78 5.53 14.44 -0.47
C SER A 78 7.04 14.68 -0.59
N GLY A 79 7.72 13.95 -1.46
CA GLY A 79 9.16 14.13 -1.71
C GLY A 79 9.50 15.49 -2.32
N GLY A 80 8.65 16.01 -3.21
CA GLY A 80 8.83 17.33 -3.82
C GLY A 80 8.73 18.46 -2.79
N PHE A 81 7.74 18.42 -1.91
CA PHE A 81 7.61 19.36 -0.80
C PHE A 81 8.75 19.24 0.21
N TRP A 82 9.16 18.01 0.53
CA TRP A 82 10.30 17.76 1.43
C TRP A 82 11.60 18.33 0.85
N ALA A 83 11.89 18.05 -0.42
CA ALA A 83 13.07 18.55 -1.10
C ALA A 83 13.05 20.08 -1.23
N ALA A 84 11.88 20.68 -1.54
CA ALA A 84 11.73 22.12 -1.60
C ALA A 84 11.99 22.77 -0.23
N GLY A 85 11.45 22.22 0.86
CA GLY A 85 11.71 22.70 2.22
C GLY A 85 13.19 22.60 2.58
N PHE A 86 13.83 21.47 2.27
CA PHE A 86 15.25 21.26 2.52
C PHE A 86 16.15 22.21 1.71
N VAL A 87 15.85 22.43 0.42
CA VAL A 87 16.59 23.37 -0.44
C VAL A 87 16.40 24.81 0.05
N TYR A 88 15.19 25.20 0.42
CA TYR A 88 14.92 26.52 0.98
C TYR A 88 15.76 26.77 2.24
N HIS A 89 15.74 25.81 3.17
CA HIS A 89 16.52 25.89 4.41
C HIS A 89 18.02 26.00 4.15
N LEU A 90 18.52 25.22 3.19
CA LEU A 90 19.93 25.26 2.78
C LEU A 90 20.33 26.61 2.18
N ILE A 91 19.43 27.29 1.45
CA ILE A 91 19.69 28.62 0.89
C ILE A 91 19.72 29.69 1.98
N GLU A 92 18.80 29.64 2.95
CA GLU A 92 18.74 30.65 4.02
C GLU A 92 19.84 30.49 5.07
N THR A 93 20.13 29.26 5.50
CA THR A 93 21.03 28.99 6.63
C THR A 93 22.40 28.45 6.21
N GLY A 94 22.57 28.11 4.94
CA GLY A 94 23.78 27.49 4.42
C GLY A 94 23.95 26.02 4.85
N ILE A 95 25.08 25.43 4.46
CA ILE A 95 25.40 24.02 4.75
C ILE A 95 25.48 23.75 6.27
N ALA A 96 25.93 24.74 7.05
CA ALA A 96 26.03 24.61 8.51
C ALA A 96 24.65 24.49 9.18
N GLY A 97 23.66 25.26 8.74
CA GLY A 97 22.28 25.15 9.23
C GLY A 97 21.60 23.85 8.79
N ALA A 98 21.86 23.40 7.56
CA ALA A 98 21.37 22.11 7.07
C ALA A 98 21.90 20.91 7.88
N ILE A 99 23.14 20.95 8.39
CA ILE A 99 23.66 19.95 9.33
C ILE A 99 22.99 20.12 10.70
N GLY A 100 22.69 21.37 11.09
CA GLY A 100 21.94 21.72 12.30
C GLY A 100 20.57 21.05 12.41
N LEU A 101 19.86 20.87 11.29
CA LEU A 101 18.58 20.14 11.23
C LEU A 101 18.65 18.71 11.77
N PHE A 102 19.82 18.07 11.70
CA PHE A 102 20.02 16.70 12.20
C PHE A 102 20.48 16.66 13.67
N SER A 103 20.83 17.80 14.26
CA SER A 103 21.28 17.92 15.65
C SER A 103 20.22 18.46 16.62
N GLY A 104 19.02 18.78 16.12
CA GLY A 104 17.92 19.36 16.87
C GLY A 104 17.85 20.89 16.72
N HIS A 105 16.64 21.42 16.60
CA HIS A 105 16.43 22.86 16.55
C HIS A 105 16.73 23.45 17.94
N GLY A 106 17.82 24.21 18.09
CA GLY A 106 17.87 25.22 19.14
C GLY A 106 16.71 26.21 18.98
N GLU A 107 16.45 27.09 19.96
CA GLU A 107 15.29 28.02 20.01
C GLU A 107 15.11 29.01 18.82
N ALA A 108 15.83 28.84 17.71
CA ALA A 108 15.61 29.57 16.48
C ALA A 108 14.26 29.18 15.86
N ALA A 109 13.33 30.14 15.84
CA ALA A 109 12.04 29.99 15.20
C ALA A 109 12.21 29.72 13.70
N MET A 110 11.68 28.59 13.23
CA MET A 110 11.71 28.18 11.84
C MET A 110 10.82 29.11 10.99
N PRO A 111 11.29 29.57 9.81
CA PRO A 111 10.50 30.40 8.92
C PRO A 111 9.16 29.75 8.56
N MET A 112 8.08 30.52 8.54
CA MET A 112 6.73 30.01 8.25
C MET A 112 6.65 29.30 6.88
N VAL A 113 7.49 29.72 5.93
CA VAL A 113 7.59 29.11 4.60
C VAL A 113 8.13 27.68 4.69
N GLU A 114 9.15 27.43 5.49
CA GLU A 114 9.71 26.09 5.69
C GLU A 114 8.69 25.17 6.38
N VAL A 115 7.99 25.68 7.39
CA VAL A 115 6.95 24.93 8.10
C VAL A 115 5.82 24.56 7.13
N ALA A 116 5.45 25.46 6.23
CA ALA A 116 4.45 25.17 5.19
C ALA A 116 4.93 24.10 4.20
N LEU A 117 6.21 24.15 3.78
CA LEU A 117 6.80 23.16 2.87
C LEU A 117 6.87 21.77 3.51
N PHE A 118 7.41 21.65 4.73
CA PHE A 118 7.42 20.37 5.44
C PHE A 118 6.02 19.90 5.84
N GLY A 119 5.11 20.82 6.19
CA GLY A 119 3.70 20.52 6.41
C GLY A 119 3.04 19.90 5.18
N GLY A 120 3.33 20.42 3.99
CA GLY A 120 2.90 19.84 2.72
C GLY A 120 3.45 18.41 2.53
N ALA A 121 4.74 18.20 2.80
CA ALA A 121 5.36 16.88 2.72
C ALA A 121 4.71 15.85 3.64
N ILE A 122 4.47 16.24 4.89
CA ILE A 122 3.77 15.42 5.91
C ILE A 122 2.37 15.09 5.43
N LEU A 123 1.61 16.09 4.99
CA LEU A 123 0.22 15.91 4.57
C LEU A 123 0.10 14.88 3.44
N PHE A 124 0.90 15.03 2.38
CA PHE A 124 0.86 14.08 1.26
C PHE A 124 1.40 12.69 1.63
N GLY A 125 2.41 12.60 2.50
CA GLY A 125 2.98 11.32 2.93
C GLY A 125 2.04 10.53 3.85
N VAL A 126 1.39 11.21 4.80
CA VAL A 126 0.48 10.59 5.79
C VAL A 126 -0.90 10.30 5.21
N TRP A 127 -1.35 11.05 4.19
CA TRP A 127 -2.72 10.94 3.65
C TRP A 127 -3.12 9.50 3.27
N LEU A 128 -2.21 8.73 2.67
CA LEU A 128 -2.48 7.36 2.24
C LEU A 128 -2.47 6.35 3.40
N VAL A 129 -1.88 6.72 4.53
CA VAL A 129 -1.64 5.84 5.68
C VAL A 129 -2.66 6.08 6.79
N ALA A 130 -3.14 7.31 6.93
CA ALA A 130 -4.05 7.74 7.99
C ALA A 130 -5.28 6.83 8.18
N PRO A 131 -5.99 6.37 7.13
CA PRO A 131 -7.15 5.50 7.31
C PRO A 131 -6.79 4.15 7.96
N LYS A 132 -5.62 3.59 7.60
CA LYS A 132 -5.14 2.32 8.12
C LYS A 132 -4.70 2.46 9.58
N ALA A 133 -3.93 3.51 9.88
CA ALA A 133 -3.51 3.83 11.24
C ALA A 133 -4.70 4.05 12.17
N TRP A 134 -5.73 4.79 11.71
CA TRP A 134 -6.95 5.01 12.48
C TRP A 134 -7.71 3.71 12.79
N SER A 135 -7.84 2.83 11.79
CA SER A 135 -8.43 1.50 11.99
C SER A 135 -7.63 0.65 12.99
N SER A 136 -6.30 0.62 12.86
CA SER A 136 -5.40 -0.12 13.77
C SER A 136 -5.54 0.38 15.22
N ALA A 137 -5.58 1.70 15.42
CA ALA A 137 -5.79 2.31 16.72
C ALA A 137 -7.14 1.91 17.34
N ARG A 138 -8.24 2.04 16.57
CA ARG A 138 -9.59 1.69 17.05
C ARG A 138 -9.73 0.22 17.46
N ARG A 139 -8.96 -0.66 16.82
CA ARG A 139 -8.96 -2.11 17.07
C ARG A 139 -8.01 -2.56 18.17
N PHE A 140 -7.24 -1.64 18.77
CA PHE A 140 -6.17 -1.98 19.72
C PHE A 140 -5.20 -3.05 19.19
N SER A 141 -4.89 -2.98 17.88
CA SER A 141 -3.97 -3.92 17.22
C SER A 141 -2.89 -3.12 16.51
N PRO A 142 -1.85 -2.64 17.22
CA PRO A 142 -0.83 -1.77 16.66
C PRO A 142 -0.12 -2.41 15.47
N ASP A 143 -0.08 -1.67 14.36
CA ASP A 143 0.63 -2.06 13.15
C ASP A 143 1.70 -1.02 12.78
N MET A 144 2.45 -1.29 11.71
CA MET A 144 3.48 -0.38 11.21
C MET A 144 2.91 1.00 10.81
N ASN A 145 1.66 1.05 10.33
CA ASN A 145 1.00 2.30 9.92
C ASN A 145 0.71 3.18 11.15
N LEU A 146 0.19 2.59 12.23
CA LEU A 146 -0.07 3.28 13.48
C LEU A 146 1.24 3.81 14.08
N LEU A 147 2.29 2.98 14.11
CA LEU A 147 3.59 3.39 14.62
C LEU A 147 4.13 4.61 13.87
N MET A 148 4.03 4.61 12.53
CA MET A 148 4.42 5.76 11.71
C MET A 148 3.63 7.03 12.07
N VAL A 149 2.29 6.96 12.15
CA VAL A 149 1.46 8.14 12.46
C VAL A 149 1.76 8.69 13.85
N VAL A 150 1.98 7.82 14.83
CA VAL A 150 2.36 8.23 16.20
C VAL A 150 3.73 8.92 16.19
N ALA A 151 4.71 8.38 15.46
CA ALA A 151 6.04 9.00 15.36
C ALA A 151 5.97 10.40 14.72
N VAL A 152 5.23 10.54 13.62
CA VAL A 152 5.02 11.84 12.95
C VAL A 152 4.29 12.82 13.87
N ALA A 153 3.25 12.38 14.58
CA ALA A 153 2.54 13.22 15.54
C ALA A 153 3.44 13.66 16.71
N GLY A 154 4.31 12.76 17.19
CA GLY A 154 5.30 13.06 18.23
C GLY A 154 6.29 14.13 17.77
N ALA A 155 6.88 13.97 16.59
CA ALA A 155 7.80 14.95 16.01
C ALA A 155 7.13 16.33 15.81
N ILE A 156 5.89 16.38 15.31
CA ILE A 156 5.11 17.62 15.21
C ILE A 156 4.89 18.24 16.59
N GLY A 157 4.55 17.44 17.60
CA GLY A 157 4.36 17.90 18.98
C GLY A 157 5.63 18.47 19.63
N LEU A 158 6.80 18.04 19.17
CA LEU A 158 8.11 18.57 19.56
C LEU A 158 8.57 19.77 18.71
N GLY A 159 7.81 20.15 17.67
CA GLY A 159 8.20 21.21 16.73
C GLY A 159 9.19 20.76 15.66
N GLU A 160 9.52 19.47 15.58
CA GLU A 160 10.49 18.88 14.66
C GLU A 160 9.84 18.55 13.30
N PHE A 161 9.48 19.59 12.55
CA PHE A 161 8.78 19.44 11.26
C PHE A 161 9.61 18.74 10.18
N PHE A 162 10.93 18.94 10.18
CA PHE A 162 11.83 18.27 9.24
C PHE A 162 11.85 16.75 9.45
N GLU A 163 11.98 16.30 10.71
CA GLU A 163 11.95 14.87 11.03
C GLU A 163 10.59 14.25 10.69
N ALA A 164 9.51 14.92 11.07
CA ALA A 164 8.15 14.50 10.73
C ALA A 164 7.95 14.33 9.21
N ALA A 165 8.41 15.30 8.41
CA ALA A 165 8.34 15.26 6.96
C ALA A 165 9.20 14.14 6.36
N THR A 166 10.40 13.92 6.91
CA THR A 166 11.32 12.88 6.45
C THR A 166 10.73 11.49 6.68
N VAL A 167 10.20 11.24 7.88
CA VAL A 167 9.54 9.96 8.22
C VAL A 167 8.32 9.73 7.32
N ALA A 168 7.46 10.74 7.14
CA ALA A 168 6.27 10.63 6.30
C ALA A 168 6.63 10.34 4.83
N PHE A 169 7.63 11.04 4.28
CA PHE A 169 8.09 10.84 2.91
C PHE A 169 8.67 9.44 2.70
N PHE A 170 9.62 9.02 3.54
CA PHE A 170 10.29 7.72 3.39
C PHE A 170 9.31 6.57 3.56
N PHE A 171 8.35 6.67 4.49
CA PHE A 171 7.32 5.65 4.63
C PHE A 171 6.44 5.55 3.38
N SER A 172 5.98 6.68 2.84
CA SER A 172 5.21 6.71 1.58
C SER A 172 6.01 6.11 0.43
N LEU A 173 7.32 6.42 0.35
CA LEU A 173 8.22 5.87 -0.64
C LEU A 173 8.37 4.35 -0.50
N SER A 174 8.55 3.84 0.72
CA SER A 174 8.63 2.40 0.99
C SER A 174 7.35 1.68 0.55
N LEU A 175 6.17 2.21 0.86
CA LEU A 175 4.89 1.62 0.43
C LEU A 175 4.74 1.59 -1.09
N TYR A 176 5.16 2.65 -1.78
CA TYR A 176 5.16 2.69 -3.24
C TYR A 176 6.12 1.65 -3.83
N LEU A 177 7.34 1.55 -3.29
CA LEU A 177 8.35 0.60 -3.75
C LEU A 177 7.94 -0.86 -3.48
N GLU A 178 7.29 -1.14 -2.36
CA GLU A 178 6.71 -2.44 -2.04
C GLU A 178 5.67 -2.83 -3.11
N SER A 179 4.68 -1.96 -3.33
CA SER A 179 3.60 -2.20 -4.29
C SER A 179 4.14 -2.38 -5.72
N TRP A 180 5.13 -1.57 -6.11
CA TRP A 180 5.79 -1.69 -7.41
C TRP A 180 6.62 -2.98 -7.55
N SER A 181 7.32 -3.38 -6.49
CA SER A 181 8.14 -4.60 -6.50
C SER A 181 7.27 -5.85 -6.62
N VAL A 182 6.16 -5.92 -5.89
CA VAL A 182 5.17 -7.01 -6.00
C VAL A 182 4.59 -7.08 -7.41
N GLY A 183 4.17 -5.93 -7.97
CA GLY A 183 3.65 -5.88 -9.34
C GLY A 183 4.66 -6.37 -10.38
N ARG A 184 5.93 -6.01 -10.23
CA ARG A 184 7.00 -6.46 -11.12
C ARG A 184 7.29 -7.95 -10.98
N ALA A 185 7.35 -8.47 -9.76
CA ALA A 185 7.55 -9.89 -9.49
C ALA A 185 6.43 -10.73 -10.12
N ARG A 186 5.18 -10.28 -9.97
CA ARG A 186 4.03 -10.93 -10.60
C ARG A 186 4.13 -10.94 -12.12
N ASN A 187 4.45 -9.81 -12.74
CA ASN A 187 4.57 -9.74 -14.20
C ASN A 187 5.67 -10.68 -14.74
N ALA A 188 6.77 -10.84 -14.00
CA ALA A 188 7.81 -11.80 -14.35
C ALA A 188 7.33 -13.25 -14.27
N VAL A 189 6.56 -13.61 -13.25
CA VAL A 189 5.95 -14.95 -13.13
C VAL A 189 4.92 -15.18 -14.24
N SER A 190 4.06 -14.21 -14.52
CA SER A 190 3.10 -14.29 -15.64
C SER A 190 3.80 -14.54 -16.97
N ALA A 191 4.88 -13.83 -17.27
CA ALA A 191 5.65 -14.05 -18.49
C ALA A 191 6.26 -15.46 -18.60
N LEU A 192 6.62 -16.10 -17.47
CA LEU A 192 7.07 -17.49 -17.46
C LEU A 192 5.91 -18.48 -17.68
N LEU A 193 4.73 -18.19 -17.13
CA LEU A 193 3.53 -19.01 -17.36
C LEU A 193 3.04 -18.91 -18.80
N ASP A 194 3.15 -17.73 -19.43
CA ASP A 194 2.77 -17.50 -20.82
C ASP A 194 3.66 -18.27 -21.82
N LEU A 195 4.86 -18.71 -21.40
CA LEU A 195 5.73 -19.57 -22.20
C LEU A 195 5.28 -21.05 -22.17
N ALA A 196 4.44 -21.46 -21.22
CA ALA A 196 3.94 -22.82 -21.17
C ALA A 196 2.93 -23.02 -22.32
N PRO A 197 3.13 -24.02 -23.20
CA PRO A 197 2.22 -24.26 -24.31
C PRO A 197 0.84 -24.65 -23.78
N PRO A 198 -0.26 -24.08 -24.32
CA PRO A 198 -1.61 -24.37 -23.85
C PRO A 198 -2.08 -25.78 -24.25
N THR A 199 -1.44 -26.38 -25.24
CA THR A 199 -1.76 -27.70 -25.78
C THR A 199 -0.53 -28.59 -25.83
N ALA A 200 -0.73 -29.89 -25.60
CA ALA A 200 0.25 -30.93 -25.77
C ALA A 200 -0.22 -31.88 -26.86
N ARG A 201 0.70 -32.35 -27.71
CA ARG A 201 0.41 -33.39 -28.68
C ARG A 201 0.66 -34.75 -28.07
N VAL A 202 -0.36 -35.60 -28.04
CA VAL A 202 -0.30 -36.96 -27.52
C VAL A 202 -0.33 -37.95 -28.69
N LEU A 203 0.56 -38.94 -28.65
CA LEU A 203 0.57 -40.09 -29.56
C LEU A 203 -0.05 -41.28 -28.82
N TYR A 204 -1.12 -41.84 -29.35
CA TYR A 204 -1.79 -43.03 -28.81
C TYR A 204 -1.17 -44.32 -29.35
N ASP A 205 -1.43 -45.45 -28.67
CA ASP A 205 -0.87 -46.77 -29.02
C ASP A 205 -1.28 -47.27 -30.41
N ASP A 206 -2.37 -46.73 -30.98
CA ASP A 206 -2.84 -47.03 -32.34
C ASP A 206 -2.14 -46.20 -33.43
N GLY A 207 -1.19 -45.34 -33.05
CA GLY A 207 -0.46 -44.43 -33.93
C GLY A 207 -1.20 -43.14 -34.28
N SER A 208 -2.38 -42.88 -33.68
CA SER A 208 -3.08 -41.61 -33.85
C SER A 208 -2.47 -40.50 -32.99
N GLU A 209 -2.47 -39.28 -33.51
CA GLU A 209 -2.04 -38.07 -32.80
C GLU A 209 -3.27 -37.21 -32.45
N ALA A 210 -3.33 -36.68 -31.22
CA ALA A 210 -4.30 -35.64 -30.87
C ALA A 210 -3.64 -34.52 -30.07
N ASP A 211 -4.04 -33.28 -30.36
CA ASP A 211 -3.70 -32.13 -29.54
C ASP A 211 -4.71 -32.05 -28.38
N VAL A 212 -4.23 -32.17 -27.14
CA VAL A 212 -5.02 -32.08 -25.91
C VAL A 212 -4.59 -30.86 -25.09
N PRO A 213 -5.47 -30.27 -24.26
CA PRO A 213 -5.07 -29.23 -23.33
C PRO A 213 -3.93 -29.71 -22.42
N ALA A 214 -2.88 -28.90 -22.28
CA ALA A 214 -1.73 -29.24 -21.43
C ALA A 214 -2.04 -29.06 -19.92
N ALA A 215 -3.07 -28.25 -19.59
CA ALA A 215 -3.56 -28.07 -18.24
C ALA A 215 -4.69 -29.08 -17.95
N ALA A 216 -4.42 -30.02 -17.04
CA ALA A 216 -5.41 -30.91 -16.42
C ALA A 216 -5.90 -30.34 -15.09
#